data_AF-A0A2E3VXJ6-F1
#
_entry.id   AF-A0A2E3VXJ6-F1
#
_cell.length_a   1.000
_cell.length_b   1.000
_cell.length_c   1.000
_cell.angle_alpha   90.00
_cell.angle_beta   90.00
_cell.angle_gamma   90.00
#
_symmetry.space_group_name_H-M   'P 1'
#
loop_
_entity.id
_entity.type
_entity.pdbx_description
1 polymer ?
#
loop_
_entity_poly.entity_id
_entity_poly.type
_entity_poly.pdbx_seq_one_letter_code
_entity_poly.pdbx_strand_id
1 'polypeptide(L)'
;MNNQRGNITMFSCLFILMMSCWSLVYLQRQASSFKSLKKKIIAYKCVKDLNGSSKSHVHKMEGLNKKLVIAKAAVLLPNPALSKAALLAAKGLKVAMEYRHASFLKKLFDLASQGCLFNPSTYKTPYKNKGVLTRDKLGRAILRRKKWNSTLINTKVVIKSKFKNTGGDVKIETQSWELPEDLL
;
A
#
# COMPACT_ATOMS: atom_id res chain seq x y z
N MET A 1 -56.06 -47.92 16.50
CA MET A 1 -54.64 -47.78 16.12
C MET A 1 -54.39 -46.78 14.96
N ASN A 2 -55.29 -45.83 14.67
CA ASN A 2 -55.12 -44.91 13.52
C ASN A 2 -54.31 -43.63 13.78
N ASN A 3 -53.89 -43.35 15.03
CA ASN A 3 -53.20 -42.09 15.37
C ASN A 3 -51.67 -42.12 15.22
N GLN A 4 -51.05 -43.27 14.98
CA GLN A 4 -49.57 -43.36 14.90
C GLN A 4 -49.00 -42.81 13.59
N ARG A 5 -49.72 -42.95 12.47
CA ARG A 5 -49.25 -42.46 11.16
C ARG A 5 -49.17 -40.93 11.09
N GLY A 6 -50.11 -40.22 11.73
CA GLY A 6 -50.12 -38.75 11.79
C GLY A 6 -48.97 -38.18 12.62
N ASN A 7 -48.59 -38.85 13.70
CA ASN A 7 -47.44 -38.43 14.51
C ASN A 7 -46.11 -38.57 13.74
N ILE A 8 -45.92 -39.66 12.99
CA ILE A 8 -44.69 -39.90 12.23
C ILE A 8 -44.50 -38.83 11.13
N THR A 9 -45.56 -38.48 10.40
CA THR A 9 -45.48 -37.43 9.37
C THR A 9 -45.20 -36.06 9.98
N MET A 10 -45.81 -35.74 11.13
CA MET A 10 -45.55 -34.49 11.86
C MET A 10 -44.08 -34.39 12.30
N PHE A 11 -43.51 -35.46 12.86
CA PHE A 11 -42.09 -35.50 13.25
C PHE A 11 -41.16 -35.35 12.04
N SER A 12 -41.47 -35.99 10.91
CA SER A 12 -40.71 -35.85 9.67
C SER A 12 -40.72 -34.41 9.15
N CYS A 13 -41.88 -33.75 9.13
CA CYS A 13 -41.99 -32.34 8.74
C CYS A 13 -41.20 -31.41 9.67
N LEU A 14 -41.26 -31.64 10.99
CA LEU A 14 -40.48 -30.89 11.98
C LEU A 14 -38.97 -31.05 11.75
N PHE A 15 -38.51 -32.27 11.48
CA PHE A 15 -37.11 -32.55 11.21
C PHE A 15 -36.63 -31.86 9.92
N ILE A 16 -37.42 -31.89 8.85
CA ILE A 16 -37.12 -31.18 7.59
C ILE A 16 -37.06 -29.66 7.82
N LEU A 17 -37.99 -29.10 8.60
CA LEU A 17 -37.98 -27.69 8.99
C LEU A 17 -36.73 -27.31 9.79
N MET A 18 -36.31 -28.15 10.75
CA MET A 18 -35.06 -27.92 11.48
C MET A 18 -33.83 -27.97 10.57
N MET A 19 -33.73 -28.97 9.70
CA MET A 19 -32.59 -29.14 8.78
C MET A 19 -32.49 -27.99 7.78
N SER A 20 -33.63 -27.52 7.25
CA SER A 20 -33.68 -26.36 6.36
C SER A 20 -33.30 -25.06 7.08
N CYS A 21 -33.78 -24.85 8.30
CA CYS A 21 -33.40 -23.69 9.11
C CYS A 21 -31.89 -23.68 9.42
N TRP A 22 -31.33 -24.83 9.81
CA TRP A 22 -29.88 -24.98 10.03
C TRP A 22 -29.08 -24.71 8.75
N SER A 23 -29.55 -25.20 7.61
CA SER A 23 -28.91 -24.98 6.32
C SER A 23 -28.88 -23.50 5.95
N LEU A 24 -29.97 -22.76 6.19
CA LEU A 24 -30.05 -21.32 5.96
C LEU A 24 -29.08 -20.54 6.86
N VAL A 25 -29.03 -20.86 8.17
CA VAL A 25 -28.09 -20.25 9.12
C VAL A 25 -26.65 -20.52 8.70
N TYR A 26 -26.35 -21.74 8.28
CA TYR A 26 -25.02 -22.12 7.79
C TYR A 26 -24.64 -21.32 6.53
N LEU A 27 -25.52 -21.24 5.53
CA LEU A 27 -25.29 -20.46 4.30
C LEU A 27 -25.09 -18.97 4.60
N GLN A 28 -25.88 -18.40 5.51
CA GLN A 28 -25.73 -17.00 5.91
C GLN A 28 -24.37 -16.73 6.59
N ARG A 29 -23.94 -17.63 7.49
CA ARG A 29 -22.60 -17.56 8.09
C ARG A 29 -21.50 -17.68 7.05
N GLN A 30 -21.61 -18.63 6.13
CA GLN A 30 -20.61 -18.84 5.08
C GLN A 30 -20.52 -17.65 4.12
N ALA A 31 -21.65 -17.04 3.75
CA ALA A 31 -21.70 -15.82 2.95
C ALA A 31 -21.01 -14.63 3.65
N SER A 32 -21.22 -14.49 4.97
CA SER A 32 -20.53 -13.46 5.77
C SER A 32 -19.02 -13.67 5.81
N SER A 33 -18.58 -14.92 6.07
CA SER A 33 -17.16 -15.30 6.05
C SER A 33 -16.51 -15.04 4.70
N PHE A 34 -17.19 -15.35 3.59
CA PHE A 34 -16.68 -15.11 2.25
C PHE A 34 -16.54 -13.61 1.94
N LYS A 35 -17.51 -12.78 2.36
CA LYS A 35 -17.42 -11.32 2.26
C LYS A 35 -16.22 -10.78 3.04
N SER A 36 -15.98 -11.30 4.25
CA SER A 36 -14.82 -10.94 5.07
C SER A 36 -13.49 -11.33 4.40
N LEU A 37 -13.39 -12.56 3.89
CA LEU A 37 -12.20 -13.06 3.20
C LEU A 37 -11.89 -12.24 1.94
N LYS A 38 -12.91 -11.92 1.13
CA LYS A 38 -12.76 -11.07 -0.05
C LYS A 38 -12.17 -9.70 0.31
N LYS A 39 -12.65 -9.07 1.40
CA LYS A 39 -12.11 -7.80 1.89
C LYS A 39 -10.65 -7.93 2.34
N LYS A 40 -10.28 -9.00 3.05
CA LYS A 40 -8.89 -9.29 3.46
C LYS A 40 -7.98 -9.43 2.24
N ILE A 41 -8.37 -10.20 1.22
CA ILE A 41 -7.59 -10.40 -0.01
C ILE A 41 -7.34 -9.06 -0.73
N ILE A 42 -8.37 -8.22 -0.87
CA ILE A 42 -8.24 -6.89 -1.47
C ILE A 42 -7.25 -6.03 -0.68
N ALA A 43 -7.36 -6.00 0.65
CA ALA A 43 -6.44 -5.23 1.51
C ALA A 43 -4.97 -5.71 1.36
N TYR A 44 -4.74 -7.02 1.34
CA TYR A 44 -3.41 -7.58 1.12
C TYR A 44 -2.85 -7.19 -0.26
N LYS A 45 -3.67 -7.26 -1.30
CA LYS A 45 -3.28 -6.84 -2.65
C LYS A 45 -2.88 -5.36 -2.68
N CYS A 46 -3.71 -4.48 -2.09
CA CYS A 46 -3.43 -3.05 -2.00
C CYS A 46 -2.07 -2.77 -1.33
N VAL A 47 -1.76 -3.44 -0.22
CA VAL A 47 -0.48 -3.26 0.47
C VAL A 47 0.68 -3.80 -0.34
N LYS A 48 0.52 -4.96 -0.98
CA LYS A 48 1.55 -5.52 -1.86
C LYS A 48 1.87 -4.57 -3.02
N ASP A 49 0.85 -4.02 -3.66
CA ASP A 49 0.98 -3.08 -4.77
C ASP A 49 1.60 -1.76 -4.32
N LEU A 50 1.19 -1.25 -3.16
CA LEU A 50 1.78 -0.05 -2.54
C LEU A 50 3.27 -0.26 -2.20
N ASN A 51 3.62 -1.39 -1.60
CA ASN A 51 4.99 -1.72 -1.22
C ASN A 51 5.88 -1.88 -2.46
N GLY A 52 5.43 -2.61 -3.47
CA GLY A 52 6.14 -2.77 -4.74
C GLY A 52 6.36 -1.43 -5.44
N SER A 53 5.31 -0.60 -5.49
CA SER A 53 5.39 0.75 -6.08
C SER A 53 6.34 1.66 -5.31
N SER A 54 6.30 1.61 -3.98
CA SER A 54 7.18 2.40 -3.11
C SER A 54 8.64 1.99 -3.28
N LYS A 55 8.93 0.68 -3.33
CA LYS A 55 10.29 0.17 -3.56
C LYS A 55 10.84 0.63 -4.91
N SER A 56 10.03 0.47 -5.97
CA SER A 56 10.40 0.90 -7.32
C SER A 56 10.64 2.41 -7.39
N HIS A 57 9.77 3.20 -6.74
CA HIS A 57 9.91 4.65 -6.67
C HIS A 57 11.20 5.07 -5.98
N VAL A 58 11.51 4.49 -4.81
CA VAL A 58 12.74 4.83 -4.08
C VAL A 58 13.98 4.47 -4.89
N HIS A 59 14.03 3.28 -5.47
CA HIS A 59 15.18 2.84 -6.28
C HIS A 59 15.44 3.77 -7.48
N LYS A 60 14.38 4.15 -8.20
CA LYS A 60 14.49 5.11 -9.33
C LYS A 60 14.96 6.48 -8.88
N MET A 61 14.39 7.00 -7.79
CA MET A 61 14.77 8.29 -7.22
C MET A 61 16.21 8.31 -6.72
N GLU A 62 16.70 7.22 -6.14
CA GLU A 62 18.08 7.10 -5.70
C GLU A 62 19.04 7.07 -6.89
N GLY A 63 18.69 6.33 -7.96
CA GLY A 63 19.45 6.35 -9.21
C GLY A 63 19.54 7.76 -9.81
N LEU A 64 18.43 8.52 -9.80
CA LEU A 64 18.44 9.93 -10.23
C LEU A 64 19.30 10.80 -9.31
N ASN A 65 19.26 10.58 -7.99
CA ASN A 65 20.08 11.32 -7.03
C ASN A 65 21.58 11.09 -7.28
N LYS A 66 21.99 9.84 -7.55
CA LYS A 66 23.39 9.50 -7.90
C LYS A 66 23.82 10.21 -9.19
N LYS A 67 23.00 10.15 -10.24
CA LYS A 67 23.26 10.86 -11.51
C LYS A 67 23.37 12.37 -11.33
N LEU A 68 22.55 12.96 -10.45
CA LEU A 68 22.58 14.40 -10.18
C LEU A 68 23.88 14.83 -9.50
N VAL A 69 24.41 14.02 -8.59
CA VAL A 69 25.70 14.28 -7.95
C VAL A 69 26.83 14.26 -8.98
N ILE A 70 26.84 13.26 -9.86
CA ILE A 70 27.84 13.15 -10.94
C ILE A 70 27.75 14.36 -11.87
N ALA A 71 26.53 14.72 -12.31
CA ALA A 71 26.32 15.90 -13.16
C ALA A 71 26.81 17.18 -12.48
N LYS A 72 26.55 17.36 -11.17
CA LYS A 72 27.08 18.52 -10.43
C LYS A 72 28.60 18.51 -10.28
N ALA A 73 29.21 17.35 -10.07
CA ALA A 73 30.67 17.24 -10.01
C ALA A 73 31.31 17.60 -11.37
N ALA A 74 30.68 17.18 -12.48
CA ALA A 74 31.15 17.51 -13.82
C ALA A 74 31.13 19.01 -14.15
N VAL A 75 30.29 19.82 -13.48
CA VAL A 75 30.28 21.28 -13.62
C VAL A 75 31.61 21.91 -13.15
N LEU A 76 32.30 21.27 -12.19
CA LEU A 76 33.56 21.75 -11.62
C LEU A 76 34.78 21.47 -12.51
N LEU A 77 34.61 20.68 -13.58
CA LEU A 77 35.69 20.43 -14.52
C LEU A 77 36.00 21.70 -15.34
N PRO A 78 37.27 22.01 -15.60
CA PRO A 78 37.69 23.20 -16.35
C PRO A 78 37.47 23.03 -17.86
N ASN A 79 36.28 22.60 -18.26
CA ASN A 79 35.84 22.54 -19.65
C ASN A 79 34.48 23.26 -19.78
N PRO A 80 34.41 24.41 -20.46
CA PRO A 80 33.22 25.25 -20.50
C PRO A 80 32.04 24.59 -21.25
N ALA A 81 32.31 23.79 -22.28
CA ALA A 81 31.27 23.07 -23.01
C ALA A 81 30.65 21.97 -22.13
N LEU A 82 31.50 21.22 -21.43
CA LEU A 82 31.07 20.17 -20.51
C LEU A 82 30.29 20.75 -19.32
N SER A 83 30.75 21.87 -18.76
CA SER A 83 30.10 22.53 -17.62
C SER A 83 28.69 23.02 -17.98
N LYS A 84 28.51 23.64 -19.16
CA LYS A 84 27.18 24.03 -19.67
C LYS A 84 26.25 22.83 -19.85
N ALA A 85 26.75 21.76 -20.48
CA ALA A 85 25.98 20.52 -20.67
C ALA A 85 25.59 19.88 -19.33
N ALA A 86 26.52 19.84 -18.37
CA ALA A 86 26.30 19.30 -17.04
C ALA A 86 25.26 20.11 -16.24
N LEU A 87 25.24 21.43 -16.36
CA LEU A 87 24.25 22.29 -15.73
C LEU A 87 22.84 22.03 -16.29
N LEU A 88 22.73 21.87 -17.62
CA LEU A 88 21.46 21.53 -18.28
C LEU A 88 20.99 20.13 -17.90
N ALA A 89 21.89 19.14 -17.86
CA ALA A 89 21.60 17.79 -17.38
C ALA A 89 21.13 17.80 -15.92
N ALA A 90 21.77 18.60 -15.04
CA ALA A 90 21.36 18.72 -13.65
C ALA A 90 19.94 19.31 -13.52
N LYS A 91 19.57 20.30 -14.34
CA LYS A 91 18.19 20.82 -14.41
C LYS A 91 17.21 19.74 -14.87
N GLY A 92 17.53 19.03 -15.96
CA GLY A 92 16.70 17.94 -16.49
C GLY A 92 16.47 16.81 -15.48
N LEU A 93 17.52 16.41 -14.75
CA LEU A 93 17.41 15.40 -13.70
C LEU A 93 16.50 15.85 -12.55
N LYS A 94 16.52 17.13 -12.18
CA LYS A 94 15.59 17.66 -11.16
C LYS A 94 14.14 17.54 -11.63
N VAL A 95 13.85 17.92 -12.87
CA VAL A 95 12.50 17.80 -13.46
C VAL A 95 12.06 16.34 -13.54
N ALA A 96 12.96 15.45 -13.98
CA ALA A 96 12.68 14.02 -14.04
C ALA A 96 12.33 13.45 -12.66
N MET A 97 12.99 13.91 -11.59
CA MET A 97 12.63 13.53 -10.21
C MET A 97 11.22 13.99 -9.82
N GLU A 98 10.84 15.25 -10.12
CA GLU A 98 9.49 15.75 -9.84
C GLU A 98 8.44 14.93 -10.59
N TYR A 99 8.67 14.67 -11.88
CA TYR A 99 7.76 13.87 -12.70
C TYR A 99 7.57 12.46 -12.14
N ARG A 100 8.67 11.80 -11.74
CA ARG A 100 8.59 10.47 -11.10
C ARG A 100 7.83 10.53 -9.78
N HIS A 101 8.04 11.58 -9.00
CA HIS A 101 7.32 11.75 -7.74
C HIS A 101 5.82 11.99 -7.94
N ALA A 102 5.45 12.85 -8.90
CA ALA A 102 4.06 13.10 -9.26
C ALA A 102 3.38 11.83 -9.79
N SER A 103 4.06 11.05 -10.63
CA SER A 103 3.58 9.75 -11.11
C SER A 103 3.33 8.76 -9.96
N PHE A 104 4.20 8.74 -8.94
CA PHE A 104 3.99 7.93 -7.75
C PHE A 104 2.77 8.41 -6.94
N LEU A 105 2.60 9.72 -6.77
CA LEU A 105 1.42 10.30 -6.09
C LEU A 105 0.12 9.96 -6.82
N LYS A 106 0.11 10.05 -8.15
CA LYS A 106 -1.03 9.62 -8.98
C LYS A 106 -1.37 8.16 -8.72
N LYS A 107 -0.36 7.28 -8.68
CA LYS A 107 -0.58 5.85 -8.39
C LYS A 107 -1.18 5.61 -7.00
N LEU A 108 -0.79 6.40 -6.00
CA LEU A 108 -1.43 6.32 -4.67
C LEU A 108 -2.90 6.71 -4.72
N PHE A 109 -3.23 7.73 -5.51
CA PHE A 109 -4.61 8.17 -5.73
C PHE A 109 -5.42 7.11 -6.48
N ASP A 110 -4.86 6.50 -7.53
CA ASP A 110 -5.49 5.42 -8.28
C ASP A 110 -5.76 4.18 -7.40
N LEU A 111 -4.84 3.85 -6.47
CA LEU A 111 -5.09 2.78 -5.50
C LEU A 111 -6.23 3.13 -4.54
N ALA A 112 -6.32 4.39 -4.10
CA ALA A 112 -7.40 4.84 -3.24
C ALA A 112 -8.76 4.78 -3.96
N SER A 113 -8.83 5.18 -5.23
CA SER A 113 -10.07 5.09 -6.04
C SER A 113 -10.50 3.66 -6.32
N GLN A 114 -9.58 2.69 -6.30
CA GLN A 114 -9.86 1.26 -6.41
C GLN A 114 -10.38 0.60 -5.11
N GLY A 115 -10.65 1.40 -4.07
CA GLY A 115 -11.19 0.93 -2.79
C GLY A 115 -10.13 0.54 -1.75
N CYS A 116 -8.86 0.89 -1.97
CA CYS A 116 -7.83 0.74 -0.94
C CYS A 116 -7.92 1.90 0.07
N LEU A 117 -8.54 1.66 1.23
CA LEU A 117 -8.67 2.65 2.31
C LEU A 117 -7.37 2.78 3.11
N PHE A 118 -6.52 3.70 2.69
CA PHE A 118 -5.29 4.04 3.41
C PHE A 118 -5.53 5.11 4.47
N ASN A 119 -4.94 4.96 5.66
CA ASN A 119 -4.89 6.06 6.63
C ASN A 119 -4.19 7.28 6.02
N PRO A 120 -4.63 8.52 6.28
CA PRO A 120 -3.94 9.77 5.90
C PRO A 120 -2.43 9.75 6.13
N SER A 121 -1.95 9.10 7.19
CA SER A 121 -0.50 8.96 7.47
C SER A 121 0.26 8.15 6.42
N THR A 122 -0.42 7.28 5.68
CA THR A 122 0.10 6.45 4.58
C THR A 122 0.44 7.27 3.34
N TYR A 123 -0.20 8.43 3.16
CA TYR A 123 0.14 9.37 2.09
C TYR A 123 1.45 10.13 2.37
N LYS A 124 2.08 9.92 3.53
CA LYS A 124 3.45 10.37 3.79
C LYS A 124 4.41 9.53 2.96
N THR A 125 4.68 10.01 1.74
CA THR A 125 5.59 9.37 0.79
C THR A 125 7.02 9.22 1.32
N PRO A 126 7.85 8.33 0.72
CA PRO A 126 9.23 8.11 1.16
C PRO A 126 10.12 9.37 1.15
N TYR A 127 9.82 10.35 0.29
CA TYR A 127 10.58 11.58 0.14
C TYR A 127 9.87 12.76 0.82
N LYS A 128 10.64 13.74 1.28
CA LYS A 128 10.07 14.98 1.81
C LYS A 128 9.52 15.82 0.65
N ASN A 129 8.29 16.31 0.81
CA ASN A 129 7.63 17.18 -0.13
C ASN A 129 6.87 18.29 0.62
N LYS A 130 6.79 19.47 -0.01
CA LYS A 130 5.96 20.62 0.38
C LYS A 130 5.36 21.22 -0.90
N GLY A 131 4.52 20.44 -1.59
CA GLY A 131 4.11 20.68 -2.98
C GLY A 131 5.11 20.12 -3.99
N VAL A 132 6.38 20.48 -3.89
CA VAL A 132 7.50 19.91 -4.68
C VAL A 132 8.46 19.11 -3.79
N LEU A 133 9.33 18.29 -4.40
CA LEU A 133 10.35 17.56 -3.65
C LEU A 133 11.27 18.52 -2.90
N THR A 134 11.44 18.28 -1.60
CA THR A 134 12.42 19.01 -0.79
C THR A 134 13.82 18.50 -1.12
N ARG A 135 14.76 19.42 -1.34
CA ARG A 135 16.11 19.11 -1.77
C ARG A 135 17.16 19.55 -0.76
N ASP A 136 18.30 18.86 -0.75
CA ASP A 136 19.47 19.26 0.05
C ASP A 136 20.34 20.30 -0.70
N LYS A 137 21.45 20.71 -0.08
CA LYS A 137 22.41 21.66 -0.70
C LYS A 137 22.97 21.15 -2.04
N LEU A 138 23.07 19.83 -2.22
CA LEU A 138 23.49 19.21 -3.47
C LEU A 138 22.33 19.06 -4.47
N GLY A 139 21.11 19.45 -4.12
CA GLY A 139 19.94 19.37 -4.99
C GLY A 139 19.29 17.98 -5.01
N ARG A 140 19.78 17.04 -4.20
CA ARG A 140 19.25 15.68 -4.07
C ARG A 140 17.90 15.71 -3.37
N ALA A 141 16.97 14.88 -3.80
CA ALA A 141 15.70 14.69 -3.11
C ALA A 141 15.94 14.07 -1.73
N ILE A 142 15.42 14.71 -0.67
CA ILE A 142 15.64 14.27 0.71
C ILE A 142 14.71 13.11 1.05
N LEU A 143 15.29 11.94 1.28
CA LEU A 143 14.58 10.79 1.82
C LEU A 143 14.19 11.05 3.29
N ARG A 144 12.99 10.63 3.71
CA ARG A 144 12.57 10.70 5.10
C ARG A 144 13.35 9.65 5.92
N ARG A 145 14.03 10.09 6.99
CA ARG A 145 14.79 9.19 7.89
C ARG A 145 13.90 8.35 8.81
N LYS A 146 12.69 8.81 9.12
CA LYS A 146 11.74 8.09 10.00
C LYS A 146 11.00 7.00 9.23
N LYS A 147 10.74 5.87 9.89
CA LYS A 147 9.83 4.81 9.43
C LYS A 147 8.52 5.46 8.96
N TRP A 148 8.19 5.36 7.68
CA TRP A 148 6.85 5.67 7.22
C TRP A 148 6.02 4.39 7.34
N ASN A 149 4.86 4.51 7.96
CA ASN A 149 3.94 3.40 8.15
C ASN A 149 2.81 3.58 7.14
N SER A 150 2.60 2.60 6.26
CA SER A 150 1.29 2.47 5.62
C SER A 150 0.42 1.68 6.57
N THR A 151 -0.73 2.22 6.96
CA THR A 151 -1.79 1.49 7.66
C THR A 151 -3.00 1.51 6.77
N LEU A 152 -3.39 0.34 6.27
CA LEU A 152 -4.67 0.17 5.61
C LEU A 152 -5.71 -0.05 6.72
N ILE A 153 -6.74 0.80 6.75
CA ILE A 153 -7.83 0.69 7.72
C ILE A 153 -8.99 0.05 6.98
N ASN A 154 -9.15 -1.25 7.15
CA ASN A 154 -10.41 -1.92 6.86
C ASN A 154 -10.77 -2.75 8.09
N THR A 155 -11.95 -2.45 8.64
CA THR A 155 -12.58 -2.77 9.95
C THR A 155 -12.04 -3.87 10.89
N LYS A 156 -11.18 -4.80 10.48
CA LYS A 156 -10.57 -5.84 11.35
C LYS A 156 -9.08 -6.10 11.12
N VAL A 157 -8.45 -5.58 10.06
CA VAL A 157 -7.05 -5.89 9.73
C VAL A 157 -6.25 -4.63 9.55
N VAL A 158 -5.20 -4.48 10.37
CA VAL A 158 -4.22 -3.40 10.26
C VAL A 158 -2.96 -3.98 9.66
N ILE A 159 -2.72 -3.69 8.38
CA ILE A 159 -1.48 -4.07 7.72
C ILE A 159 -0.51 -2.89 7.83
N LYS A 160 0.59 -3.08 8.56
CA LYS A 160 1.67 -2.11 8.76
C LYS A 160 2.86 -2.47 7.89
N SER A 161 3.19 -1.61 6.93
CA SER A 161 4.47 -1.70 6.23
C SER A 161 5.46 -0.74 6.86
N LYS A 162 6.57 -1.26 7.38
CA LYS A 162 7.69 -0.48 7.92
C LYS A 162 8.79 -0.44 6.88
N PHE A 163 9.24 0.77 6.58
CA PHE A 163 10.36 0.99 5.68
C PHE A 163 11.58 1.41 6.49
N LYS A 164 12.69 0.69 6.34
CA LYS A 164 13.99 1.00 6.94
C LYS A 164 14.99 1.28 5.82
N ASN A 165 15.73 2.37 5.93
CA ASN A 165 16.91 2.60 5.10
C ASN A 165 18.15 2.17 5.90
N THR A 166 18.84 1.14 5.42
CA THR A 166 20.09 0.63 5.99
C THR A 166 21.16 0.71 4.90
N GLY A 167 22.09 1.66 5.02
CA GLY A 167 23.27 1.72 4.13
C GLY A 167 22.96 2.00 2.65
N GLY A 168 21.80 2.59 2.31
CA GLY A 168 21.36 2.78 0.93
C GLY A 168 20.32 1.75 0.47
N ASP A 169 20.16 0.64 1.20
CA ASP A 169 19.12 -0.35 0.92
C ASP A 169 17.84 -0.06 1.70
N VAL A 170 16.73 -0.04 0.97
CA VAL A 170 15.38 0.06 1.54
C VAL A 170 14.83 -1.33 1.82
N LYS A 171 14.76 -1.70 3.10
CA LYS A 171 14.05 -2.89 3.59
C LYS A 171 12.61 -2.55 3.91
N ILE A 172 11.68 -3.41 3.46
CA ILE A 172 10.23 -3.27 3.70
C ILE A 172 9.78 -4.49 4.52
N GLU A 173 9.40 -4.24 5.77
CA GLU A 173 8.83 -5.26 6.66
C GLU A 173 7.31 -5.06 6.68
N THR A 174 6.55 -6.06 6.27
CA THR A 174 5.08 -6.02 6.33
C THR A 174 4.62 -6.88 7.50
N GLN A 175 3.85 -6.29 8.41
CA GLN A 175 3.23 -7.01 9.51
C GLN A 175 1.72 -6.84 9.40
N SER A 176 0.98 -7.94 9.33
CA SER A 176 -0.47 -7.94 9.45
C SER A 176 -0.86 -8.31 10.87
N TRP A 177 -1.86 -7.61 11.38
CA TRP A 177 -2.46 -7.90 12.69
C TRP A 177 -3.98 -7.92 12.49
N GLU A 178 -4.63 -8.94 13.03
CA GLU A 178 -6.09 -8.94 13.19
C GLU A 178 -6.39 -8.28 14.55
N LEU A 179 -7.31 -7.31 14.56
CA LEU A 179 -7.78 -6.73 15.83
C LEU A 179 -8.53 -7.82 16.62
N PRO A 180 -8.31 -7.94 17.94
CA PRO A 180 -9.11 -8.79 18.82
C PRO A 180 -10.61 -8.49 18.59
N GLU A 181 -11.44 -9.53 18.52
CA GLU A 181 -12.89 -9.35 18.33
C GLU A 181 -13.52 -8.58 19.50
N ASP A 182 -12.83 -8.55 20.64
CA ASP A 182 -13.23 -7.94 21.92
C ASP A 182 -13.11 -6.41 21.95
N LEU A 183 -12.61 -5.78 20.88
CA LEU A 183 -12.45 -4.32 20.74
C LEU A 183 -13.46 -3.69 19.77
N LEU A 184 -14.50 -4.43 19.36
CA LEU A 184 -15.58 -3.99 18.47
C LEU A 184 -16.92 -3.87 19.18
#